data_AF-A0A1D5RLA2-F1
#
_entry.id   AF-A0A1D5RLA2-F1
#
_cell.length_a   1.000
_cell.length_b   1.000
_cell.length_c   1.000
_cell.angle_alpha   90.00
_cell.angle_beta   90.00
_cell.angle_gamma   90.00
#
_symmetry.space_group_name_H-M   'P 1'
#
loop_
_entity.id
_entity.type
_entity.pdbx_description
1 polymer ?
#
loop_
_entity_poly.entity_id
_entity_poly.type
_entity_poly.pdbx_seq_one_letter_code
_entity_poly.pdbx_strand_id
1 'polypeptide(L)'
;MSDSGLLALQPWIRELILGSETLSSPRTGQLLKVLQDSETPGPSSAPDTPDTGAVLLVSDGTHSVRCVVTRNAIDTSDWEEKELGFRGTEGRLLLLQACGLRVQVAQDHAPAEFYLQVDRFNLLPTEQPRIQVTGC
;
A
#
# COMPACT_ATOMS: atom_id res chain seq x y z
N MET A 1 -4.17 -32.13 7.07
CA MET A 1 -3.86 -30.73 7.42
C MET A 1 -2.95 -30.24 6.32
N SER A 2 -3.50 -29.52 5.34
CA SER A 2 -2.68 -28.84 4.34
C SER A 2 -1.92 -27.76 5.08
N ASP A 3 -0.61 -27.94 5.22
CA ASP A 3 0.28 -26.80 5.42
C ASP A 3 0.14 -25.95 4.16
N SER A 4 -0.83 -25.02 4.19
CA SER A 4 -1.01 -24.03 3.14
C SER A 4 0.20 -23.11 3.25
N GLY A 5 1.30 -23.55 2.61
CA GLY A 5 2.60 -22.91 2.72
C GLY A 5 2.45 -21.42 2.49
N LEU A 6 2.87 -20.63 3.48
CA LEU A 6 2.96 -19.19 3.35
C LEU A 6 3.75 -18.88 2.07
N LEU A 7 3.16 -18.12 1.14
CA LEU A 7 3.92 -17.64 0.00
C LEU A 7 4.98 -16.68 0.55
N ALA A 8 6.23 -17.10 0.49
CA ALA A 8 7.35 -16.27 0.92
C ALA A 8 7.40 -15.03 0.02
N LEU A 9 7.25 -13.86 0.63
CA LEU A 9 7.49 -12.59 -0.05
C LEU A 9 9.00 -12.44 -0.26
N GLN A 10 9.39 -12.08 -1.48
CA GLN A 10 10.76 -11.69 -1.77
C GLN A 10 10.95 -10.25 -1.27
N PRO A 11 11.89 -9.97 -0.34
CA PRO A 11 12.15 -8.61 0.12
C PRO A 11 12.64 -7.70 -1.01
N TRP A 12 12.24 -6.43 -1.00
CA TRP A 12 12.55 -5.46 -2.06
C TRP A 12 12.57 -3.99 -1.61
N ILE A 13 11.97 -3.65 -0.46
CA ILE A 13 11.79 -2.24 -0.04
C ILE A 13 13.13 -1.56 0.18
N ARG A 14 14.03 -2.19 0.94
CA ARG A 14 15.36 -1.62 1.24
C ARG A 14 16.18 -1.43 -0.03
N GLU A 15 16.19 -2.41 -0.91
CA GLU A 15 16.94 -2.36 -2.17
C GLU A 15 16.42 -1.27 -3.10
N LEU A 16 15.10 -1.07 -3.14
CA LEU A 16 14.49 0.02 -3.89
C LEU A 16 14.91 1.40 -3.36
N ILE A 17 14.92 1.58 -2.03
CA ILE A 17 15.29 2.87 -1.42
C ILE A 17 16.76 3.20 -1.65
N LEU A 18 17.64 2.19 -1.58
CA LEU A 18 19.09 2.37 -1.76
C LEU A 18 19.50 2.37 -3.25
N GLY A 19 18.65 1.84 -4.13
CA GLY A 19 18.91 1.74 -5.57
C GLY A 19 18.75 3.07 -6.30
N SER A 20 19.43 3.18 -7.45
CA SER A 20 19.35 4.36 -8.34
C SER A 20 18.27 4.23 -9.43
N GLU A 21 17.64 3.06 -9.56
CA GLU A 21 16.70 2.75 -10.63
C GLU A 21 15.25 2.81 -10.14
N THR A 22 14.35 3.28 -11.01
CA THR A 22 12.91 3.21 -10.79
C THR A 22 12.41 1.76 -10.91
N LEU A 23 11.30 1.42 -10.24
CA LEU A 23 10.69 0.10 -10.36
C LEU A 23 10.33 -0.24 -11.82
N SER A 24 11.08 -1.18 -12.40
CA SER A 24 10.89 -1.70 -13.75
C SER A 24 9.94 -2.90 -13.80
N SER A 25 9.63 -3.48 -12.65
CA SER A 25 8.81 -4.70 -12.52
C SER A 25 7.87 -4.58 -11.32
N PRO A 26 6.71 -5.24 -11.37
CA PRO A 26 5.78 -5.26 -10.24
C PRO A 26 6.43 -5.79 -8.96
N ARG A 27 5.89 -5.33 -7.82
CA ARG A 27 6.33 -5.76 -6.49
C ARG A 27 5.15 -6.27 -5.69
N THR A 28 5.32 -7.42 -5.05
CA THR A 28 4.32 -7.97 -4.16
C THR A 28 4.66 -7.58 -2.73
N GLY A 29 3.67 -7.09 -2.00
CA GLY A 29 3.76 -6.85 -0.56
C GLY A 29 2.48 -7.26 0.14
N GLN A 30 2.50 -7.31 1.47
CA GLN A 30 1.33 -7.57 2.29
C GLN A 30 0.81 -6.27 2.90
N LEU A 31 -0.50 -6.05 2.87
CA LEU A 31 -1.13 -4.95 3.59
C LEU A 31 -1.08 -5.21 5.10
N LEU A 32 -0.31 -4.44 5.86
CA LEU A 32 -0.25 -4.57 7.31
C LEU A 32 -1.34 -3.78 8.02
N LYS A 33 -1.57 -2.54 7.58
CA LYS A 33 -2.48 -1.58 8.18
C LYS A 33 -2.99 -0.59 7.13
N VAL A 34 -4.24 -0.17 7.29
CA VAL A 34 -4.79 1.01 6.61
C VAL A 34 -4.60 2.21 7.53
N LEU A 35 -3.70 3.13 7.18
CA LEU A 35 -3.42 4.34 7.97
C LEU A 35 -4.48 5.41 7.70
N GLN A 36 -4.90 5.53 6.45
CA GLN A 36 -6.01 6.35 5.98
C GLN A 36 -6.69 5.59 4.86
N ASP A 37 -8.01 5.44 4.95
CA ASP A 37 -8.77 4.78 3.89
C ASP A 37 -9.24 5.80 2.85
N SER A 38 -9.60 5.33 1.66
CA SER A 38 -10.25 6.19 0.67
C SER A 38 -11.68 6.48 1.12
N GLU A 39 -12.02 7.74 1.31
CA GLU A 39 -13.40 8.13 1.54
C GLU A 39 -14.21 7.87 0.25
N THR A 40 -15.31 7.12 0.36
CA THR A 40 -16.35 7.13 -0.66
C THR A 40 -17.22 8.37 -0.43
N PRO A 41 -17.43 9.23 -1.45
CA PRO A 41 -18.31 10.39 -1.28
C PRO A 41 -19.74 9.92 -0.95
N GLY A 42 -20.13 10.05 0.32
CA GLY A 42 -21.53 9.92 0.73
C GLY A 42 -22.30 11.20 0.37
N PRO A 43 -23.65 11.18 0.35
CA PRO A 43 -24.47 12.37 0.13
C PRO A 43 -24.41 13.27 1.37
N SER A 44 -23.29 13.93 1.58
CA SER A 44 -23.02 14.81 2.71
C SER A 44 -22.78 16.22 2.21
N SER A 45 -23.32 17.21 2.91
CA SER A 45 -23.12 18.64 2.65
C SER A 45 -21.72 19.14 3.08
N ALA A 46 -20.81 18.24 3.44
CA ALA A 46 -19.43 18.57 3.79
C ALA A 46 -18.66 19.02 2.53
N PRO A 47 -17.73 19.98 2.64
CA PRO A 47 -16.94 20.40 1.49
C PRO A 47 -16.21 19.19 0.91
N ASP A 48 -16.27 19.04 -0.43
CA ASP A 48 -15.54 18.02 -1.18
C ASP A 48 -14.08 18.03 -0.74
N THR A 49 -13.69 17.03 0.06
CA THR A 49 -12.29 16.82 0.39
C THR A 49 -11.58 16.45 -0.91
N PRO A 50 -10.45 17.09 -1.24
CA PRO A 50 -9.82 16.89 -2.53
C PRO A 50 -9.43 15.42 -2.70
N ASP A 51 -9.95 14.76 -3.74
CA ASP A 51 -9.46 13.51 -4.36
C ASP A 51 -8.59 12.63 -3.46
N THR A 52 -9.11 12.25 -2.28
CA THR A 52 -8.24 11.65 -1.27
C THR A 52 -8.08 10.18 -1.60
N GLY A 53 -6.85 9.80 -1.96
CA GLY A 53 -6.45 8.41 -2.12
C GLY A 53 -6.47 7.65 -0.79
N ALA A 54 -5.76 6.53 -0.72
CA ALA A 54 -5.58 5.77 0.52
C ALA A 54 -4.12 5.80 0.98
N VAL A 55 -3.89 5.72 2.28
CA VAL A 55 -2.55 5.59 2.86
C VAL A 55 -2.46 4.24 3.57
N LEU A 56 -1.58 3.38 3.06
CA LEU A 56 -1.41 2.00 3.48
C LEU A 56 -0.02 1.81 4.08
N LEU A 57 0.11 0.88 5.01
CA LEU A 57 1.40 0.35 5.45
C LEU A 57 1.59 -1.03 4.83
N VAL A 58 2.60 -1.17 3.97
CA VAL A 58 2.85 -2.40 3.19
C VAL A 58 4.16 -3.04 3.62
N SER A 59 4.17 -4.35 3.79
CA SER A 59 5.35 -5.16 4.12
C SER A 59 5.85 -5.94 2.92
N ASP A 60 7.17 -6.10 2.78
CA ASP A 60 7.78 -7.08 1.87
C ASP A 60 8.20 -8.38 2.57
N GLY A 61 7.78 -8.54 3.84
CA GLY A 61 8.19 -9.64 4.71
C GLY A 61 9.41 -9.35 5.59
N THR A 62 10.17 -8.28 5.30
CA THR A 62 11.34 -7.85 6.09
C THR A 62 11.20 -6.43 6.63
N HIS A 63 10.79 -5.49 5.78
CA HIS A 63 10.55 -4.10 6.15
C HIS A 63 9.11 -3.71 5.81
N SER A 64 8.66 -2.61 6.38
CA SER A 64 7.43 -1.94 6.01
C SER A 64 7.69 -0.55 5.45
N VAL A 65 6.88 -0.15 4.47
CA VAL A 65 6.92 1.17 3.84
C VAL A 65 5.52 1.75 3.76
N ARG A 66 5.43 3.07 3.89
CA ARG A 66 4.18 3.80 3.67
C ARG A 66 3.89 3.92 2.17
N CYS A 67 2.69 3.54 1.77
CA CYS A 67 2.21 3.63 0.40
C CYS A 67 1.04 4.62 0.32
N VAL A 68 1.13 5.62 -0.54
CA VAL A 68 0.00 6.49 -0.93
C VAL A 68 -0.57 5.95 -2.23
N VAL A 69 -1.74 5.33 -2.15
CA VAL A 69 -2.49 4.89 -3.32
C VAL A 69 -3.24 6.08 -3.88
N THR A 70 -2.96 6.46 -5.13
CA THR A 70 -3.64 7.59 -5.76
C THR A 70 -5.12 7.29 -6.00
N ARG A 71 -5.95 8.33 -6.03
CA ARG A 71 -7.37 8.18 -6.33
C ARG A 71 -7.61 7.49 -7.67
N ASN A 72 -6.84 7.88 -8.70
CA ASN A 72 -6.87 7.23 -10.01
C ASN A 72 -6.54 5.72 -9.95
N ALA A 73 -5.56 5.31 -9.12
CA ALA A 73 -5.24 3.90 -8.95
C ALA A 73 -6.41 3.10 -8.35
N ILE A 74 -7.14 3.70 -7.39
CA ILE A 74 -8.33 3.10 -6.78
C ILE A 74 -9.45 3.01 -7.82
N ASP A 75 -9.76 4.12 -8.48
CA ASP A 75 -10.88 4.22 -9.44
C ASP A 75 -10.69 3.31 -10.66
N THR A 76 -9.45 3.03 -11.07
CA THR A 76 -9.14 2.13 -12.21
C THR A 76 -8.91 0.68 -11.81
N SER A 77 -8.71 0.38 -10.52
CA SER A 77 -8.59 -0.99 -10.04
C SER A 77 -9.95 -1.68 -10.02
N ASP A 78 -9.94 -2.97 -10.34
CA ASP A 78 -11.11 -3.85 -10.28
C ASP A 78 -10.87 -4.91 -9.19
N TRP A 79 -11.55 -4.76 -8.05
CA TRP A 79 -11.45 -5.70 -6.92
C TRP A 79 -12.77 -5.74 -6.15
N GLU A 80 -13.14 -6.92 -5.64
CA GLU A 80 -14.52 -7.25 -5.23
C GLU A 80 -15.11 -6.33 -4.16
N GLU A 81 -14.29 -5.83 -3.23
CA GLU A 81 -14.74 -4.97 -2.13
C GLU A 81 -14.35 -3.49 -2.27
N LYS A 82 -14.08 -3.02 -3.50
CA LYS A 82 -13.68 -1.64 -3.79
C LYS A 82 -14.56 -0.57 -3.17
N GLU A 83 -15.87 -0.80 -3.13
CA GLU A 83 -16.85 0.13 -2.56
C GLU A 83 -16.71 0.29 -1.02
N LEU A 84 -16.05 -0.65 -0.36
CA LEU A 84 -15.84 -0.64 1.09
C LEU A 84 -14.50 -0.02 1.51
N GLY A 85 -13.60 0.26 0.55
CA GLY A 85 -12.25 0.72 0.85
C GLY A 85 -11.36 -0.39 1.42
N PHE A 86 -10.12 -0.07 1.75
CA PHE A 86 -9.11 -1.08 2.12
C PHE A 86 -9.30 -1.69 3.51
N ARG A 87 -10.08 -1.06 4.40
CA ARG A 87 -10.31 -1.60 5.76
C ARG A 87 -10.95 -2.99 5.69
N GLY A 88 -10.41 -3.94 6.45
CA GLY A 88 -10.83 -5.34 6.42
C GLY A 88 -10.07 -6.19 5.41
N THR A 89 -9.18 -5.59 4.60
CA THR A 89 -8.30 -6.32 3.68
C THR A 89 -6.88 -6.53 4.24
N GLU A 90 -6.62 -6.11 5.49
CA GLU A 90 -5.34 -6.32 6.14
C GLU A 90 -4.95 -7.81 6.19
N GLY A 91 -3.70 -8.11 5.84
CA GLY A 91 -3.21 -9.48 5.67
C GLY A 91 -3.23 -9.96 4.22
N ARG A 92 -4.02 -9.33 3.34
CA ARG A 92 -4.01 -9.64 1.90
C ARG A 92 -2.76 -9.13 1.20
N LEU A 93 -2.42 -9.80 0.10
CA LEU A 93 -1.31 -9.41 -0.75
C LEU A 93 -1.72 -8.32 -1.76
N LEU A 94 -0.88 -7.30 -1.89
CA LEU A 94 -0.96 -6.23 -2.87
C LEU A 94 0.13 -6.44 -3.93
N LEU A 95 -0.26 -6.49 -5.19
CA LEU A 95 0.66 -6.42 -6.31
C LEU A 95 0.75 -4.97 -6.79
N LEU A 96 1.84 -4.29 -6.44
CA LEU A 96 2.15 -2.92 -6.85
C LEU A 96 2.69 -2.96 -8.28
N GLN A 97 1.85 -2.60 -9.25
CA GLN A 97 2.17 -2.69 -10.68
C GLN A 97 2.90 -1.46 -11.19
N ALA A 98 2.57 -0.29 -10.65
CA ALA A 98 3.26 0.96 -10.92
C ALA A 98 3.34 1.77 -9.62
N CYS A 99 4.56 1.99 -9.14
CA CYS A 99 4.79 2.89 -8.02
C CYS A 99 6.14 3.58 -8.13
N GLY A 100 6.24 4.77 -7.52
CA GLY A 100 7.43 5.60 -7.50
C GLY A 100 7.86 5.91 -6.08
N LEU A 101 9.16 5.82 -5.81
CA LEU A 101 9.75 6.27 -4.56
C LEU A 101 9.73 7.80 -4.48
N ARG A 102 9.26 8.31 -3.35
CA ARG A 102 9.13 9.74 -3.05
C ARG A 102 9.72 10.02 -1.67
N VAL A 103 10.01 11.30 -1.43
CA VAL A 103 10.47 11.80 -0.13
C VAL A 103 9.41 12.74 0.42
N GLN A 104 8.88 12.42 1.59
CA GLN A 104 8.11 13.36 2.38
C GLN A 104 9.12 14.18 3.20
N VAL A 105 9.15 15.50 2.96
CA VAL A 105 9.96 16.40 3.79
C VAL A 105 9.36 16.50 5.19
N ALA A 106 10.20 16.76 6.19
CA ALA A 106 9.76 16.94 7.57
C ALA A 106 8.68 18.02 7.63
N GLN A 107 7.56 17.69 8.27
CA GLN A 107 6.42 18.58 8.41
C GLN A 107 5.87 18.45 9.84
N ASP A 108 5.65 19.59 10.48
CA ASP A 108 5.24 19.70 11.88
C ASP A 108 6.18 18.93 12.82
N HIS A 109 5.70 17.82 13.38
CA HIS A 109 6.44 16.93 14.29
C HIS A 109 6.87 15.61 13.64
N ALA A 110 6.56 15.39 12.35
CA ALA A 110 6.95 14.19 11.64
C ALA A 110 8.33 14.39 10.96
N PRO A 111 9.28 13.46 11.16
CA PRO A 111 10.56 13.51 10.46
C PRO A 111 10.37 13.28 8.96
N ALA A 112 11.39 13.64 8.17
CA ALA A 112 11.41 13.29 6.77
C ALA A 112 11.48 11.77 6.60
N GLU A 113 10.75 11.23 5.61
CA GLU A 113 10.68 9.80 5.36
C GLU A 113 10.55 9.48 3.86
N PHE A 114 10.98 8.28 3.49
CA PHE A 114 10.69 7.71 2.18
C PHE A 114 9.29 7.09 2.16
N TYR A 115 8.59 7.23 1.03
CA TYR A 115 7.32 6.56 0.82
C TYR A 115 7.13 6.19 -0.65
N LEU A 116 6.16 5.32 -0.92
CA LEU A 116 5.80 4.94 -2.27
C LEU A 116 4.49 5.62 -2.68
N GLN A 117 4.48 6.28 -3.82
CA GLN A 117 3.25 6.64 -4.50
C GLN A 117 2.86 5.47 -5.42
N VAL A 118 1.64 4.96 -5.28
CA VAL A 118 1.11 3.83 -6.05
C VAL A 118 0.09 4.34 -7.05
N ASP A 119 0.42 4.21 -8.33
CA ASP A 119 -0.41 4.66 -9.45
C ASP A 119 -1.18 3.50 -10.10
N ARG A 120 -0.79 2.25 -9.81
CA ARG A 120 -1.51 1.05 -10.25
C ARG A 120 -1.21 -0.13 -9.33
N PHE A 121 -2.25 -0.86 -8.92
CA PHE A 121 -2.12 -2.06 -8.09
C PHE A 121 -3.21 -3.08 -8.42
N ASN A 122 -3.02 -4.32 -7.96
CA ASN A 122 -4.06 -5.34 -7.83
C ASN A 122 -4.08 -5.86 -6.39
N LEU A 123 -5.28 -6.06 -5.82
CA LEU A 123 -5.44 -6.74 -4.54
C LEU A 123 -5.65 -8.24 -4.79
N LEU A 124 -4.72 -9.08 -4.32
CA LEU A 124 -4.76 -10.52 -4.55
C LEU A 124 -5.65 -11.20 -3.51
N PRO A 125 -6.36 -12.28 -3.84
CA PRO A 125 -7.27 -12.99 -2.92
C PRO A 125 -6.54 -13.68 -1.76
N THR A 126 -5.22 -13.87 -1.88
CA THR A 126 -4.42 -14.52 -0.84
C THR A 126 -4.30 -13.64 0.40
N GLU A 127 -4.79 -14.15 1.52
CA GLU A 127 -4.59 -13.60 2.86
C GLU A 127 -3.52 -14.40 3.60
N GLN A 128 -2.66 -13.70 4.33
CA GLN A 128 -1.62 -14.29 5.18
C GLN A 128 -1.63 -13.64 6.57
N PRO A 129 -1.14 -14.35 7.60
CA PRO A 129 -0.87 -13.75 8.90
C PRO A 129 0.04 -12.54 8.78
N ARG A 130 -0.26 -11.48 9.51
CA ARG A 130 0.56 -10.27 9.54
C ARG A 130 1.72 -10.46 10.50
N ILE A 131 2.93 -10.38 9.97
CA ILE A 131 4.15 -10.45 10.77
C ILE A 131 4.59 -9.03 11.15
N GLN A 132 5.03 -8.85 12.39
CA GLN A 132 5.61 -7.59 12.81
C GLN A 132 6.97 -7.40 12.17
N VAL A 133 7.11 -6.30 11.42
CA VAL A 133 8.35 -5.90 10.74
C VAL A 133 8.70 -4.47 11.14
N THR A 134 9.97 -4.10 10.98
CA THR A 134 10.43 -2.73 11.22
C THR A 134 10.09 -1.82 10.04
N GLY A 135 10.01 -0.50 10.27
CA GLY A 135 10.00 0.47 9.18
C GLY A 135 11.32 0.43 8.39
N CYS A 136 11.26 0.73 7.09
CA CYS A 136 12.43 0.86 6.23
C CYS A 136 13.28 2.09 6.53
#